data_AF-A0A4Y2NV99-F1
#
_entry.id   AF-A0A4Y2NV99-F1
#
_cell.length_a   1.000
_cell.length_b   1.000
_cell.length_c   1.000
_cell.angle_alpha   90.00
_cell.angle_beta   90.00
_cell.angle_gamma   90.00
#
_symmetry.space_group_name_H-M   'P 1'
#
loop_
_entity.id
_entity.type
_entity.pdbx_description
1 polymer ?
#
loop_
_entity_poly.entity_id
_entity_poly.type
_entity_poly.pdbx_seq_one_letter_code
_entity_poly.pdbx_strand_id
1 'polypeptide(L)'
;MVRKGCYPNDYFLSFAKFNEISLPPKSAFFNSLSNEEVSFEDYQYAQRIWDIFNVQTLGDFHDLYVTSNVLLLADVSENFREVCLNLYGLIRVTITLLLEISMAGIFENDRCET
;
A
#
# COMPACT_ATOMS: atom_id res chain seq x y z
N MET A 1 -1.74 15.53 3.78
CA MET A 1 -1.22 15.10 2.46
C MET A 1 -1.97 13.84 2.08
N VAL A 2 -2.71 13.83 0.96
CA VAL A 2 -3.53 12.66 0.54
C VAL A 2 -3.25 12.38 -0.93
N ARG A 3 -1.99 12.07 -1.28
CA ARG A 3 -1.65 11.61 -2.64
C ARG A 3 -1.49 10.09 -2.58
N LYS A 4 -2.30 9.37 -3.35
CA LYS A 4 -2.18 7.92 -3.52
C LYS A 4 -0.82 7.63 -4.20
N GLY A 5 0.00 6.77 -3.60
CA GLY A 5 1.27 6.37 -4.20
C GLY A 5 1.07 5.57 -5.50
N CYS A 6 2.06 5.57 -6.39
CA CYS A 6 2.11 4.69 -7.56
C CYS A 6 2.75 3.34 -7.19
N TYR A 7 2.24 2.26 -7.75
CA TYR A 7 2.67 0.90 -7.43
C TYR A 7 2.66 0.01 -8.69
N PRO A 8 3.74 -0.74 -8.99
CA PRO A 8 3.87 -1.50 -10.21
C PRO A 8 3.27 -2.91 -10.08
N ASN A 9 1.94 -3.01 -10.19
CA ASN A 9 1.21 -4.28 -10.00
C ASN A 9 1.71 -5.40 -10.92
N ASP A 10 1.90 -5.10 -12.20
CA ASP A 10 2.29 -6.08 -13.21
C ASP A 10 3.76 -6.52 -13.09
N TYR A 11 4.54 -5.83 -12.26
CA TYR A 11 5.94 -6.16 -12.02
C TYR A 11 6.10 -7.23 -10.92
N PHE A 12 5.18 -7.27 -9.95
CA PHE A 12 5.19 -8.21 -8.83
C PHE A 12 4.52 -9.54 -9.18
N LEU A 13 5.01 -10.23 -10.21
CA LEU A 13 4.48 -11.53 -10.63
C LEU A 13 5.10 -12.72 -9.88
N SER A 14 6.21 -12.52 -9.17
CA SER A 14 6.87 -13.57 -8.39
C SER A 14 7.47 -13.02 -7.10
N PHE A 15 7.50 -13.87 -6.07
CA PHE A 15 8.11 -13.52 -4.78
C PHE A 15 9.60 -13.16 -4.90
N ALA A 16 10.31 -13.68 -5.90
CA ALA A 16 11.70 -13.33 -6.15
C ALA A 16 11.92 -11.83 -6.39
N LYS A 17 10.90 -11.12 -6.88
CA LYS A 17 10.93 -9.67 -7.12
C LYS A 17 11.02 -8.84 -5.85
N PHE A 18 10.56 -9.37 -4.72
CA PHE A 18 10.61 -8.66 -3.44
C PHE A 18 12.05 -8.51 -2.95
N ASN A 19 12.94 -9.43 -3.31
CA ASN A 19 14.36 -9.40 -2.93
C ASN A 19 15.22 -8.47 -3.78
N GLU A 20 14.65 -7.83 -4.81
CA GLU A 20 15.40 -6.90 -5.64
C GLU A 20 15.71 -5.61 -4.89
N ILE A 21 16.94 -5.12 -5.01
CA ILE A 21 17.49 -4.02 -4.21
C ILE A 21 17.38 -2.64 -4.89
N SER A 22 16.60 -2.56 -5.95
CA SER A 22 16.49 -1.34 -6.77
C SER A 22 15.06 -1.08 -7.16
N LEU A 23 14.67 0.20 -7.15
CA LEU A 23 13.38 0.61 -7.67
C LEU A 23 13.25 0.22 -9.17
N PRO A 24 12.15 -0.41 -9.59
CA PRO A 24 11.92 -0.77 -10.98
C PRO A 24 11.94 0.45 -11.90
N PRO A 25 12.29 0.30 -13.18
CA PRO A 25 12.22 1.39 -14.14
C PRO A 25 10.78 1.89 -14.28
N LYS A 26 10.60 3.15 -14.68
CA LYS A 26 9.26 3.76 -14.91
C LYS A 26 8.34 2.90 -15.79
N SER A 27 8.88 2.21 -16.79
CA SER A 27 8.11 1.33 -17.67
C SER A 27 7.44 0.16 -16.93
N ALA A 28 7.99 -0.26 -15.79
CA ALA A 28 7.40 -1.30 -14.95
C ALA A 28 6.17 -0.82 -14.15
N PHE A 29 5.95 0.49 -14.06
CA PHE A 29 4.76 1.10 -13.44
C PHE A 29 3.61 1.31 -14.45
N PHE A 30 3.71 0.71 -15.63
CA PHE A 30 2.62 0.69 -16.58
C PHE A 30 1.42 -0.05 -15.99
N ASN A 31 0.23 0.53 -16.12
CA ASN A 31 -1.00 -0.10 -15.67
C ASN A 31 -1.67 -0.80 -16.85
N SER A 32 -1.57 -2.13 -16.93
CA SER A 32 -2.21 -2.90 -18.00
C SER A 32 -3.75 -2.80 -18.00
N LEU A 33 -4.37 -2.46 -16.87
CA LEU A 33 -5.83 -2.34 -16.77
C LEU A 33 -6.35 -1.03 -17.37
N SER A 34 -5.63 0.08 -17.18
CA SER A 34 -5.98 1.37 -17.81
C SER A 34 -5.22 1.63 -19.11
N ASN A 35 -4.23 0.80 -19.43
CA ASN A 35 -3.31 0.95 -20.57
C ASN A 35 -2.60 2.32 -20.55
N GLU A 36 -2.24 2.79 -19.36
CA GLU A 36 -1.62 4.09 -19.11
C GLU A 36 -0.27 3.94 -18.42
N GLU A 37 0.67 4.80 -18.79
CA GLU A 37 1.92 4.97 -18.07
C GLU A 37 1.73 5.81 -16.81
N VAL A 38 2.53 5.54 -15.79
CA VAL A 38 2.65 6.41 -14.62
C VAL A 38 3.12 7.82 -15.05
N SER A 39 2.58 8.87 -14.42
CA SER A 39 3.08 10.22 -14.67
C SER A 39 4.54 10.34 -14.21
N PHE A 40 5.28 11.26 -14.82
CA PHE A 40 6.66 11.52 -14.41
C PHE A 40 6.74 11.98 -12.94
N GLU A 41 5.78 12.79 -12.50
CA GLU A 41 5.71 13.31 -11.13
C GLU A 41 5.46 12.20 -10.10
N ASP A 42 4.59 11.25 -10.43
CA ASP A 42 4.31 10.11 -9.54
C ASP A 42 5.52 9.17 -9.45
N TYR A 43 6.21 8.93 -10.56
CA TYR A 43 7.45 8.16 -10.53
C TYR A 43 8.55 8.85 -9.70
N GLN A 44 8.73 10.16 -9.86
CA GLN A 44 9.63 10.95 -9.00
C GLN A 44 9.22 10.92 -7.53
N TYR A 45 7.91 10.84 -7.24
CA TYR A 45 7.44 10.65 -5.88
C TYR A 45 7.85 9.28 -5.33
N ALA A 46 7.69 8.19 -6.09
CA ALA A 46 8.18 6.87 -5.68
C ALA A 46 9.70 6.86 -5.43
N GLN A 47 10.50 7.52 -6.28
CA GLN A 47 11.94 7.66 -6.07
C GLN A 47 12.26 8.40 -4.77
N ARG A 48 11.57 9.51 -4.49
CA ARG A 48 11.74 10.24 -3.23
C ARG A 48 11.37 9.40 -2.02
N ILE A 49 10.28 8.62 -2.09
CA ILE A 49 9.88 7.73 -1.00
C ILE A 49 10.93 6.65 -0.78
N TRP A 50 11.45 6.06 -1.85
CA TRP A 50 12.54 5.09 -1.78
C TRP A 50 13.76 5.65 -1.04
N ASP A 51 14.17 6.88 -1.38
CA ASP A 51 15.32 7.55 -0.75
C ASP A 51 15.04 7.99 0.71
N ILE A 52 13.87 8.58 0.98
CA ILE A 52 13.50 9.11 2.31
C ILE A 52 13.41 7.99 3.34
N PHE A 53 12.83 6.86 2.97
CA PHE A 53 12.66 5.72 3.86
C PHE A 53 13.86 4.77 3.82
N ASN A 54 14.91 5.10 3.03
CA ASN A 54 16.12 4.30 2.86
C ASN A 54 15.82 2.82 2.56
N VAL A 55 14.85 2.62 1.67
CA VAL A 55 14.33 1.30 1.30
C VAL A 55 15.47 0.47 0.69
N GLN A 56 15.67 -0.75 1.21
CA GLN A 56 16.75 -1.64 0.76
C GLN A 56 16.25 -2.65 -0.27
N THR A 57 15.02 -3.11 -0.12
CA THR A 57 14.41 -4.11 -0.99
C THR A 57 13.05 -3.67 -1.53
N LEU A 58 12.66 -4.25 -2.66
CA LEU A 58 11.33 -4.06 -3.23
C LEU A 58 10.22 -4.58 -2.31
N GLY A 59 10.54 -5.53 -1.42
CA GLY A 59 9.66 -5.96 -0.34
C GLY A 59 9.41 -4.87 0.69
N ASP A 60 10.45 -4.20 1.18
CA ASP A 60 10.25 -3.07 2.11
C ASP A 60 9.42 -1.95 1.45
N PHE A 61 9.61 -1.72 0.15
CA PHE A 61 8.80 -0.77 -0.62
C PHE A 61 7.33 -1.20 -0.69
N HIS A 62 7.07 -2.50 -0.90
CA HIS A 62 5.73 -3.06 -0.88
C HIS A 62 5.07 -2.89 0.49
N ASP A 63 5.76 -3.26 1.57
CA ASP A 63 5.24 -3.17 2.92
C ASP A 63 4.94 -1.72 3.32
N LEU A 64 5.83 -0.79 2.93
CA LEU A 64 5.60 0.64 3.11
C LEU A 64 4.34 1.11 2.36
N TYR A 65 4.16 0.67 1.12
CA TYR A 65 2.98 1.00 0.31
C TYR A 65 1.70 0.48 0.96
N VAL A 66 1.68 -0.80 1.33
CA VAL A 66 0.51 -1.45 1.95
C VAL A 66 0.19 -0.81 3.29
N THR A 67 1.20 -0.59 4.14
CA THR A 67 1.04 0.08 5.44
C THR A 67 0.45 1.48 5.28
N SER A 68 0.95 2.27 4.32
CA SER A 68 0.40 3.59 4.06
C SER A 68 -1.06 3.55 3.62
N ASN A 69 -1.45 2.58 2.78
CA ASN A 69 -2.85 2.43 2.35
C ASN A 69 -3.76 2.01 3.51
N VAL A 70 -3.30 1.10 4.37
CA VAL A 70 -4.03 0.67 5.57
C VAL A 70 -4.24 1.83 6.54
N LEU A 71 -3.21 2.65 6.78
CA LEU A 71 -3.32 3.82 7.64
C LEU A 71 -4.30 4.87 7.09
N LEU A 72 -4.25 5.14 5.78
CA LEU A 72 -5.21 6.04 5.13
C LEU A 72 -6.65 5.51 5.22
N LEU A 73 -6.84 4.22 5.01
CA LEU A 73 -8.16 3.60 5.12
C LEU A 73 -8.66 3.61 6.57
N ALA A 74 -7.78 3.40 7.55
CA ALA A 74 -8.10 3.47 8.97
C ALA A 74 -8.55 4.89 9.36
N ASP A 75 -7.83 5.93 8.92
CA ASP A 75 -8.17 7.34 9.18
C ASP A 75 -9.56 7.70 8.61
N VAL A 76 -9.80 7.36 7.35
CA VAL A 76 -11.12 7.56 6.72
C VAL A 76 -12.22 6.77 7.45
N SER A 77 -11.92 5.54 7.87
CA SER A 77 -12.89 4.69 8.57
C SER A 77 -13.24 5.24 9.95
N GLU A 78 -12.26 5.78 10.68
CA GLU A 78 -12.49 6.37 12.00
C GLU A 78 -13.31 7.64 11.90
N ASN A 79 -12.96 8.53 10.97
CA ASN A 79 -13.75 9.72 10.68
C ASN A 79 -15.20 9.36 10.27
N PHE A 80 -15.38 8.31 9.46
CA PHE A 80 -16.71 7.81 9.11
C PHE A 80 -17.49 7.29 10.33
N ARG A 81 -16.84 6.57 11.26
CA ARG A 81 -17.49 6.13 12.51
C ARG A 81 -17.93 7.31 13.36
N GLU A 82 -17.08 8.32 13.53
CA GLU A 82 -17.40 9.52 14.30
C GLU A 82 -18.62 10.25 13.72
N VAL A 83 -18.65 10.43 12.39
CA VAL A 83 -19.79 11.03 11.69
C VAL A 83 -21.06 10.19 11.84
N CYS A 84 -20.98 8.87 11.70
CA CYS A 84 -22.14 7.98 11.85
C CYS A 84 -22.67 7.93 13.29
N LEU A 85 -21.79 7.95 14.29
CA LEU A 85 -22.17 8.06 15.71
C LEU A 85 -22.91 9.37 15.97
N ASN A 86 -22.37 10.48 15.49
CA ASN A 86 -22.94 11.81 15.69
C ASN A 86 -24.28 11.99 14.97
N LEU A 87 -24.48 11.36 13.79
CA LEU A 87 -25.70 11.52 12.99
C LEU A 87 -26.80 10.52 13.32
N TYR A 88 -26.46 9.26 13.63
CA TYR A 88 -27.44 8.17 13.69
C TYR A 88 -27.50 7.43 15.03
N GLY A 89 -26.59 7.70 15.98
CA GLY A 89 -26.59 7.05 17.30
C GLY A 89 -26.46 5.52 17.27
N LEU A 90 -26.00 4.94 16.15
CA LEU A 90 -25.95 3.51 15.89
C LEU A 90 -24.55 3.13 15.37
N ILE A 91 -23.93 2.14 16.00
CA ILE A 91 -22.83 1.36 15.39
C ILE A 91 -23.21 -0.13 15.46
N ARG A 92 -23.14 -0.82 14.31
CA ARG A 92 -22.88 -2.26 14.28
C ARG A 92 -21.59 -2.54 13.50
N VAL A 93 -20.73 -3.30 14.16
CA VAL A 93 -19.35 -3.65 13.85
C VAL A 93 -19.25 -4.45 12.55
N THR A 94 -18.54 -3.92 11.54
CA THR A 94 -18.12 -4.72 10.36
C THR A 94 -16.73 -4.36 9.82
N ILE A 95 -16.20 -3.16 10.05
CA ILE A 95 -14.93 -2.73 9.42
C ILE A 95 -13.67 -3.38 10.01
N THR A 96 -13.68 -3.86 11.26
CA THR A 96 -12.48 -4.41 11.92
C THR A 96 -11.98 -5.70 11.25
N LEU A 97 -12.89 -6.53 10.73
CA LEU A 97 -12.53 -7.86 10.19
C LEU A 97 -11.65 -7.79 8.94
N LEU A 98 -11.86 -6.77 8.08
CA LEU A 98 -11.05 -6.57 6.86
C LEU A 98 -9.62 -6.11 7.17
N LEU A 99 -9.45 -5.31 8.22
CA LEU A 99 -8.13 -4.87 8.68
C LEU A 99 -7.37 -6.03 9.36
N GLU A 100 -8.05 -6.85 10.16
CA GLU A 100 -7.44 -8.03 10.79
C GLU A 100 -7.00 -9.07 9.76
N ILE A 101 -7.79 -9.33 8.71
CA ILE A 101 -7.40 -10.27 7.64
C ILE A 101 -6.20 -9.73 6.84
N SER A 102 -6.15 -8.43 6.55
CA SER A 102 -5.02 -7.83 5.83
C SER A 102 -3.75 -7.82 6.68
N MET A 103 -3.84 -7.49 7.98
CA MET A 103 -2.68 -7.51 8.89
C MET A 103 -2.21 -8.94 9.19
N ALA A 104 -3.13 -9.90 9.34
CA ALA A 104 -2.78 -11.30 9.53
C ALA A 104 -2.04 -11.88 8.32
N GLY A 105 -2.47 -11.55 7.09
CA GLY A 105 -1.77 -11.97 5.87
C GLY A 105 -0.36 -11.39 5.73
N ILE A 106 -0.13 -10.16 6.20
CA ILE A 106 1.21 -9.55 6.23
C ILE A 106 2.08 -10.22 7.31
N PHE A 107 1.56 -10.42 8.53
CA PHE A 107 2.31 -11.04 9.63
C PHE A 107 2.54 -12.56 9.50
N GLU A 108 1.69 -13.31 8.80
CA GLU A 108 1.92 -14.73 8.53
C GLU A 108 3.01 -14.97 7.48
N ASN A 109 3.22 -14.02 6.57
CA ASN A 109 4.30 -14.11 5.60
C ASN A 109 5.69 -13.95 6.25
N ASP A 110 5.79 -13.12 7.30
CA ASP A 110 7.01 -12.96 8.12
C ASP A 110 7.35 -14.17 9.01
N ARG A 111 6.37 -15.02 9.37
CA ARG A 111 6.61 -16.20 10.24
C ARG A 111 7.00 -17.47 9.49
N CYS A 112 6.95 -17.47 8.16
CA CYS A 112 7.40 -18.61 7.36
C CYS A 112 8.93 -18.66 7.15
N GLU A 113 9.69 -17.70 7.70
CA GLU A 113 11.16 -17.66 7.63
C GLU A 113 11.87 -18.09 8.94
N THR A 114 11.27 -18.98 9.76
CA THR A 114 12.01 -19.65 10.86
C THR A 114 12.00 -21.16 10.79
#